data_AF-A0A2V1JRZ3-F1
#
_entry.id   AF-A0A2V1JRZ3-F1
#
_cell.length_a   1.000
_cell.length_b   1.000
_cell.length_c   1.000
_cell.angle_alpha   90.00
_cell.angle_beta   90.00
_cell.angle_gamma   90.00
#
_symmetry.space_group_name_H-M   'P 1'
#
loop_
_entity.id
_entity.type
_entity.pdbx_description
1 polymer ?
#
loop_
_entity_poly.entity_id
_entity_poly.type
_entity_poly.pdbx_seq_one_letter_code
_entity_poly.pdbx_strand_id
1 'polypeptide(L)'
;MFKFNEKKCVCEEEGTIIKKRWNGDVWFISVQYAVNGINYTCTEQIKYKKISTYKLGALPVGIHSKIALDSIEIGTRIRVLYDPNKPKRSFLPDNTGIPLM
;
A
#
# COMPACT_ATOMS: atom_id res chain seq x y z
N MET A 1 4.67 18.33 -11.35
CA MET A 1 4.12 17.20 -10.55
C MET A 1 4.33 17.49 -9.08
N PHE A 2 3.26 17.73 -8.32
CA PHE A 2 3.37 17.82 -6.85
C PHE A 2 3.72 16.44 -6.32
N LYS A 3 4.96 16.26 -5.82
CA LYS A 3 5.34 15.01 -5.14
C LYS A 3 4.44 14.84 -3.91
N PHE A 4 3.77 13.70 -3.82
CA PHE A 4 3.05 13.31 -2.62
C PHE A 4 4.03 13.33 -1.44
N ASN A 5 3.68 14.03 -0.36
CA ASN A 5 4.58 14.22 0.77
C ASN A 5 4.06 13.40 1.95
N GLU A 6 4.58 12.18 2.08
CA GLU A 6 4.26 11.24 3.16
C GLU A 6 4.50 11.85 4.54
N LYS A 7 5.48 12.76 4.69
CA LYS A 7 5.81 13.40 5.98
C LYS A 7 4.69 14.24 6.59
N LYS A 8 3.69 14.63 5.79
CA LYS A 8 2.53 15.40 6.27
C LYS A 8 1.40 14.50 6.77
N CYS A 9 1.43 13.21 6.45
CA CYS A 9 0.42 12.26 6.91
C CYS A 9 0.85 11.73 8.27
N VAL A 10 0.36 12.38 9.32
CA VAL A 10 0.77 12.13 10.71
C VAL A 10 -0.34 11.48 11.55
N CYS A 11 -1.59 11.53 11.08
CA CYS A 11 -2.73 10.92 11.76
C CYS A 11 -2.95 9.51 11.23
N GLU A 12 -3.14 8.57 12.14
CA GLU A 12 -3.41 7.16 11.85
C GLU A 12 -4.89 6.88 12.09
N GLU A 13 -5.51 6.17 11.14
CA GLU A 13 -6.89 5.66 11.24
C GLU A 13 -6.98 4.24 10.69
N GLU A 14 -7.96 3.49 11.16
CA GLU A 14 -8.25 2.17 10.63
C GLU A 14 -9.16 2.27 9.39
N GLY A 15 -8.68 1.74 8.27
CA GLY A 15 -9.43 1.62 7.04
C GLY A 15 -9.82 0.17 6.75
N THR A 16 -10.90 -0.03 6.00
CA THR A 16 -11.33 -1.35 5.52
C THR A 16 -11.06 -1.48 4.04
N ILE A 17 -10.47 -2.60 3.61
CA ILE A 17 -10.29 -2.89 2.18
C ILE A 17 -11.67 -3.13 1.55
N ILE A 18 -12.07 -2.25 0.63
CA ILE A 18 -13.36 -2.33 -0.07
C ILE A 18 -13.24 -2.92 -1.47
N LYS A 19 -12.05 -2.84 -2.07
CA LYS A 19 -11.85 -3.25 -3.46
C LYS A 19 -10.41 -3.69 -3.70
N LYS A 20 -10.28 -4.75 -4.49
CA LYS A 20 -9.04 -5.22 -5.08
C LYS A 20 -9.20 -5.22 -6.59
N ARG A 21 -8.23 -4.68 -7.33
CA ARG A 21 -8.26 -4.56 -8.79
C ARG A 21 -6.94 -5.02 -9.39
N TRP A 22 -7.02 -5.84 -10.43
CA TRP A 22 -5.89 -6.16 -11.30
C TRP A 22 -5.99 -5.32 -12.58
N ASN A 23 -4.87 -4.78 -13.06
CA ASN A 23 -4.85 -4.03 -14.33
C ASN A 23 -4.20 -4.80 -15.49
N GLY A 24 -3.78 -6.05 -15.28
CA GLY A 24 -3.01 -6.85 -16.23
C GLY A 24 -1.59 -7.14 -15.76
N ASP A 25 -1.04 -6.30 -14.88
CA ASP A 25 0.38 -6.34 -14.48
C ASP A 25 0.59 -6.17 -12.96
N VAL A 26 -0.21 -5.28 -12.34
CA VAL A 26 -0.08 -4.96 -10.92
C VAL A 26 -1.43 -4.95 -10.23
N TRP A 27 -1.42 -5.35 -8.96
CA TRP A 27 -2.59 -5.31 -8.10
C TRP A 27 -2.70 -3.94 -7.45
N PHE A 28 -3.91 -3.38 -7.45
CA PHE A 28 -4.29 -2.21 -6.69
C PHE A 28 -5.29 -2.61 -5.61
N ILE A 29 -5.19 -1.94 -4.46
CA ILE A 29 -6.15 -2.06 -3.37
C ILE A 29 -6.74 -0.68 -3.08
N SER A 30 -8.03 -0.65 -2.77
CA SER A 30 -8.73 0.53 -2.31
C SER A 30 -9.25 0.30 -0.90
N VAL A 31 -8.90 1.21 -0.02
CA VAL A 31 -9.15 1.14 1.42
C VAL A 31 -9.98 2.35 1.79
N GLN A 32 -11.11 2.11 2.44
CA GLN A 32 -12.01 3.16 2.90
C GLN A 32 -11.79 3.41 4.39
N TYR A 33 -11.62 4.66 4.78
CA TYR A 33 -11.45 5.08 6.18
C TYR A 33 -12.31 6.34 6.42
N ALA A 34 -12.73 6.55 7.66
CA ALA A 34 -13.58 7.67 8.03
C ALA A 34 -12.79 8.66 8.87
N VAL A 35 -12.87 9.96 8.54
CA VAL A 35 -12.28 11.03 9.34
C VAL A 35 -13.39 12.03 9.63
N ASN A 36 -13.69 12.28 10.91
CA ASN A 36 -14.76 13.18 11.35
C ASN A 36 -16.13 12.90 10.68
N GLY A 37 -16.47 11.62 10.49
CA GLY A 37 -17.73 11.19 9.86
C GLY A 37 -17.76 11.28 8.33
N ILE A 38 -16.67 11.72 7.68
CA ILE A 38 -16.54 11.74 6.22
C ILE A 38 -15.71 10.54 5.77
N ASN A 39 -16.26 9.77 4.83
CA ASN A 39 -15.57 8.62 4.26
C ASN A 39 -14.61 9.04 3.14
N TYR A 40 -13.36 8.64 3.28
CA TYR A 40 -12.31 8.81 2.30
C TYR A 40 -11.86 7.46 1.75
N THR A 41 -11.18 7.48 0.60
CA THR A 41 -10.67 6.27 -0.04
C THR A 41 -9.23 6.46 -0.44
N CYS A 42 -8.37 5.61 0.09
CA CYS A 42 -6.97 5.48 -0.29
C CYS A 42 -6.87 4.38 -1.34
N THR A 43 -6.24 4.63 -2.48
CA THR A 43 -5.98 3.59 -3.49
C THR A 43 -4.49 3.55 -3.77
N GLU A 44 -3.89 2.37 -3.61
CA GLU A 44 -2.47 2.15 -3.83
C GLU A 44 -2.20 0.88 -4.61
N GLN A 45 -1.09 0.87 -5.35
CA GLN A 45 -0.51 -0.34 -5.90
C GLN A 45 0.10 -1.17 -4.76
N ILE A 46 -0.12 -2.48 -4.78
CA ILE A 46 0.52 -3.41 -3.85
C ILE A 46 2.04 -3.43 -4.11
N LYS A 47 2.81 -3.21 -3.05
CA LYS A 47 4.28 -3.31 -3.07
C LYS A 47 4.74 -4.65 -2.52
N TYR A 48 5.98 -5.00 -2.85
CA TYR A 48 6.58 -6.28 -2.49
C TYR A 48 7.87 -6.07 -1.71
N LYS A 49 8.05 -6.89 -0.68
CA LYS A 49 9.29 -7.01 0.09
C LYS A 49 10.11 -8.16 -0.50
N LYS A 50 11.37 -7.88 -0.81
CA LYS A 50 12.32 -8.90 -1.27
C LYS A 50 12.71 -9.78 -0.10
N ILE A 51 12.43 -11.08 -0.19
CA ILE A 51 12.79 -12.07 0.82
C ILE A 51 14.19 -12.60 0.55
N SER A 52 14.44 -13.04 -0.68
CA SER A 52 15.73 -13.63 -1.03
C SER A 52 16.07 -13.39 -2.50
N THR A 53 17.35 -13.59 -2.84
CA THR A 53 17.83 -13.58 -4.23
C THR A 53 18.36 -14.96 -4.52
N TYR A 54 17.82 -15.63 -5.53
CA TYR A 54 18.43 -16.84 -6.06
C TYR A 54 19.67 -16.47 -6.85
N LYS A 55 20.78 -17.16 -6.57
CA LYS A 55 22.06 -16.94 -7.24
C LYS A 55 22.60 -18.25 -7.80
N LEU A 56 23.20 -18.18 -8.98
CA LEU A 56 24.01 -19.23 -9.58
C LEU A 56 25.47 -18.76 -9.50
N GLY A 57 26.19 -19.21 -8.48
CA GLY A 57 27.49 -18.64 -8.11
C GLY A 57 27.35 -17.17 -7.69
N ALA A 58 28.08 -16.27 -8.35
CA ALA A 58 27.98 -14.82 -8.11
C ALA A 58 26.81 -14.14 -8.85
N LEU A 59 26.19 -14.82 -9.83
CA LEU A 59 25.18 -14.23 -10.70
C LEU A 59 23.77 -14.35 -10.09
N PRO A 60 23.03 -13.25 -9.89
CA PRO A 60 21.63 -13.32 -9.46
C PRO A 60 20.74 -13.80 -10.61
N VAL A 61 19.99 -14.88 -10.39
CA VAL A 61 19.11 -15.52 -11.40
C VAL A 61 17.63 -15.30 -11.11
N GLY A 62 17.28 -14.86 -9.90
CA GLY A 62 15.89 -14.63 -9.54
C GLY A 62 15.73 -13.95 -8.20
N ILE A 63 14.52 -13.48 -7.94
CA ILE A 63 14.13 -12.84 -6.69
C ILE A 63 12.90 -13.54 -6.15
N HIS A 64 12.95 -13.95 -4.88
CA HIS A 64 11.76 -14.33 -4.15
C HIS A 64 11.25 -13.10 -3.38
N SER A 65 10.02 -12.71 -3.64
CA SER A 65 9.37 -11.58 -2.97
C SER A 65 8.01 -11.99 -2.43
N LYS A 66 7.57 -11.30 -1.38
CA LYS A 66 6.23 -11.42 -0.80
C LYS A 66 5.57 -10.06 -0.77
N ILE A 67 4.25 -10.05 -0.81
CA ILE A 67 3.44 -8.84 -0.65
C ILE A 67 3.82 -8.15 0.67
N ALA A 68 3.92 -6.82 0.63
CA ALA A 68 4.33 -6.02 1.78
C ALA A 68 3.30 -6.04 2.93
N LEU A 69 2.01 -6.12 2.57
CA LEU A 69 0.86 -6.24 3.46
C LEU A 69 0.64 -7.69 3.91
N ASP A 70 0.16 -7.87 5.14
CA ASP A 70 -0.15 -9.18 5.70
C ASP A 70 -1.38 -9.84 5.06
N SER A 71 -2.39 -9.03 4.72
CA SER A 71 -3.59 -9.49 4.02
C SER A 71 -4.08 -8.46 3.00
N ILE A 72 -4.70 -8.96 1.94
CA ILE A 72 -5.26 -8.19 0.83
C ILE A 72 -6.74 -8.55 0.59
N GLU A 73 -7.36 -9.24 1.55
CA GLU A 73 -8.74 -9.67 1.47
C GLU A 73 -9.70 -8.51 1.73
N ILE A 74 -10.80 -8.49 0.98
CA ILE A 74 -11.86 -7.49 1.14
C ILE A 74 -12.49 -7.66 2.53
N GLY A 75 -12.73 -6.56 3.22
CA GLY A 75 -13.23 -6.54 4.59
C GLY A 75 -12.13 -6.57 5.66
N THR A 76 -10.87 -6.81 5.28
CA THR A 76 -9.76 -6.73 6.22
C THR A 76 -9.52 -5.27 6.63
N ARG A 77 -9.29 -5.04 7.92
CA ARG A 77 -8.90 -3.75 8.47
C ARG A 77 -7.40 -3.56 8.36
N ILE A 78 -6.98 -2.42 7.82
CA ILE A 78 -5.58 -2.04 7.70
C ILE A 78 -5.39 -0.58 8.11
N ARG A 79 -4.18 -0.25 8.54
CA ARG A 79 -3.85 1.12 8.95
C ARG A 79 -3.71 2.03 7.74
N VAL A 80 -4.18 3.26 7.91
CA VAL A 80 -4.07 4.34 6.92
C VAL A 80 -3.50 5.56 7.63
N LEU A 81 -2.42 6.12 7.10
CA LEU A 81 -1.91 7.42 7.52
C LEU A 81 -2.44 8.51 6.59
N TYR A 82 -2.96 9.61 7.14
CA TYR A 82 -3.47 10.74 6.35
C TYR A 82 -3.01 12.09 6.89
N ASP A 83 -3.04 13.11 6.01
CA ASP A 83 -2.76 14.50 6.38
C ASP A 83 -4.02 15.10 7.04
N PRO A 84 -3.97 15.54 8.32
CA PRO A 84 -5.15 16.08 9.01
C PRO A 84 -5.73 17.32 8.33
N ASN A 85 -4.90 18.11 7.62
CA ASN A 85 -5.37 19.28 6.90
C ASN A 85 -5.99 18.93 5.53
N LYS A 86 -5.64 17.74 4.99
CA LYS A 86 -6.11 17.25 3.69
C LYS A 86 -6.30 15.74 3.75
N PRO A 87 -7.40 15.24 4.36
CA PRO A 87 -7.57 13.81 4.62
C PRO A 87 -7.50 12.93 3.38
N LYS A 88 -7.88 13.44 2.20
CA LYS A 88 -7.74 12.75 0.90
C LYS A 88 -6.28 12.41 0.53
N ARG A 89 -5.31 13.06 1.14
CA ARG A 89 -3.89 12.69 1.05
C ARG A 89 -3.62 11.67 2.14
N SER A 90 -3.55 10.42 1.73
CA SER A 90 -3.31 9.30 2.62
C SER A 90 -2.45 8.25 1.95
N PHE A 91 -1.81 7.42 2.77
CA PHE A 91 -1.06 6.27 2.31
C PHE A 91 -1.15 5.10 3.27
N LEU A 92 -0.76 3.92 2.80
CA LEU A 92 -0.76 2.68 3.55
C LEU A 92 0.65 2.43 4.14
N PRO A 93 0.90 2.67 5.44
CA PRO A 93 2.23 2.52 6.03
C PRO A 93 2.79 1.10 5.89
N ASP A 94 1.91 0.10 5.99
CA ASP A 94 2.29 -1.31 5.94
C ASP A 94 2.62 -1.77 4.51
N ASN A 95 2.20 -1.00 3.49
CA ASN A 95 2.50 -1.23 2.08
C ASN A 95 3.87 -0.65 1.68
N THR A 96 4.91 -0.98 2.47
CA THR A 96 6.28 -0.51 2.24
C THR A 96 7.09 -1.58 1.49
N GLY A 97 7.64 -1.21 0.33
CA GLY A 97 8.41 -2.12 -0.52
C GLY A 97 8.64 -1.57 -1.92
N ILE A 98 8.97 -2.46 -2.84
CA ILE A 98 9.22 -2.13 -4.24
C ILE A 98 7.92 -2.40 -5.03
N PRO A 99 7.40 -1.43 -5.81
CA PRO A 99 6.29 -1.69 -6.72
C PRO A 99 6.76 -2.62 -7.86
N LEU A 100 5.86 -3.44 -8.37
CA LEU A 100 6.11 -4.11 -9.65
C LEU A 100 6.13 -3.05 -10.77
N MET A 101 7.09 -3.17 -11.67
CA MET A 101 7.30 -2.29 -12.82
C MET A 101 6.54 -2.79 -14.03
#